data_AF-I4F2K9-F1
#
_entry.id   AF-I4F2K9-F1
#
_cell.length_a   1.000
_cell.length_b   1.000
_cell.length_c   1.000
_cell.angle_alpha   90.00
_cell.angle_beta   90.00
_cell.angle_gamma   90.00
#
_symmetry.space_group_name_H-M   'P 1'
#
loop_
_entity.id
_entity.type
_entity.pdbx_description
1 polymer ?
#
loop_
_entity_poly.entity_id
_entity_poly.type
_entity_poly.pdbx_seq_one_letter_code
_entity_poly.pdbx_strand_id
1 'polypeptide(L)' 'MTGPLKAAWALTVFVIVVGVVGWAVTGEAVFAVFIVLGVLTGGAALLAFRSIPPVGRPTPEDRT' A
#
# COMPACT_ATOMS: atom_id res chain seq x y z
N MET A 1 12.90 2.84 2.37
CA MET A 1 12.02 1.66 2.44
C MET A 1 12.79 0.47 1.88
N THR A 2 12.72 -0.70 2.53
CA THR A 2 13.37 -1.94 2.07
C THR A 2 12.93 -2.26 0.64
N GLY A 3 13.78 -2.96 -0.13
CA GLY A 3 13.51 -3.29 -1.55
C GLY A 3 12.09 -3.84 -1.81
N PRO A 4 11.59 -4.78 -1.00
CA PRO A 4 10.23 -5.30 -1.12
C PRO A 4 9.13 -4.25 -0.89
N LEU A 5 9.31 -3.40 0.14
CA LEU A 5 8.34 -2.35 0.46
C LEU A 5 8.25 -1.31 -0.67
N LYS A 6 9.39 -0.99 -1.30
CA LYS A 6 9.40 -0.09 -2.47
C LYS A 6 8.64 -0.68 -3.66
N ALA A 7 8.78 -1.99 -3.91
CA ALA A 7 8.07 -2.67 -4.99
C ALA A 7 6.55 -2.70 -4.76
N ALA A 8 6.12 -2.97 -3.53
CA ALA A 8 4.71 -2.93 -3.15
C ALA A 8 4.10 -1.53 -3.37
N TRP A 9 4.80 -0.48 -2.93
CA TRP A 9 4.35 0.89 -3.17
C TRP A 9 4.30 1.28 -4.65
N ALA A 10 5.28 0.85 -5.44
CA ALA A 10 5.30 1.10 -6.89
C ALA A 10 4.09 0.46 -7.59
N LEU A 11 3.72 -0.77 -7.21
CA LEU A 11 2.54 -1.46 -7.74
C LEU A 11 1.25 -0.69 -7.44
N THR A 12 1.07 -0.21 -6.20
CA THR A 12 -0.12 0.58 -5.83
C THR A 12 -0.23 1.85 -6.66
N VAL A 13 0.86 2.61 -6.81
CA VAL A 13 0.88 3.81 -7.64
C VAL A 13 0.58 3.46 -9.10
N PHE A 14 1.18 2.39 -9.63
CA PHE A 14 0.96 1.95 -10.99
C PHE A 14 -0.53 1.61 -11.25
N VAL A 15 -1.16 0.86 -10.35
CA VAL A 15 -2.59 0.51 -10.45
C VAL A 15 -3.47 1.76 -10.48
N ILE A 16 -3.19 2.74 -9.61
CA ILE A 16 -3.94 4.00 -9.59
C ILE A 16 -3.76 4.75 -10.91
N VAL A 17 -2.53 4.88 -11.40
CA VAL A 17 -2.23 5.57 -12.67
C VAL A 17 -2.91 4.88 -13.85
N VAL A 18 -2.84 3.55 -13.95
CA VAL A 18 -3.50 2.79 -15.02
C VAL A 18 -5.02 2.94 -14.94
N GLY A 19 -5.61 2.93 -13.74
CA GLY A 19 -7.03 3.21 -13.56
C GLY A 19 -7.42 4.60 -14.06
N VAL A 20 -6.64 5.63 -13.70
CA VAL A 20 -6.88 7.02 -14.15
C VAL A 20 -6.73 7.14 -15.67
N VAL A 21 -5.65 6.61 -16.24
CA VAL A 21 -5.37 6.69 -17.68
C VAL A 21 -6.42 5.90 -18.47
N GLY A 22 -6.73 4.68 -18.05
CA GLY A 22 -7.75 3.84 -18.69
C GLY A 22 -9.11 4.52 -18.67
N TRP A 23 -9.50 5.07 -17.52
CA TRP A 23 -10.76 5.79 -17.40
C TRP A 23 -10.81 7.06 -18.27
N ALA A 24 -9.73 7.84 -18.30
CA ALA A 24 -9.66 9.04 -19.12
C ALA A 24 -9.73 8.76 -20.63
N VAL A 25 -9.19 7.62 -21.09
CA VAL A 25 -9.16 7.24 -22.51
C VAL A 25 -10.48 6.62 -22.98
N THR A 26 -11.10 5.77 -22.16
CA THR A 26 -12.32 5.05 -22.57
C THR A 26 -13.61 5.72 -22.09
N GLY A 27 -13.61 6.31 -20.88
CA GLY A 27 -14.81 6.81 -20.22
C GLY A 27 -15.54 5.75 -19.37
N GLU A 28 -15.13 4.48 -19.46
CA GLU A 28 -15.80 3.36 -18.80
C GLU A 28 -15.58 3.33 -17.28
N ALA A 29 -16.67 3.21 -16.53
CA ALA A 29 -16.66 3.18 -15.07
C ALA A 29 -15.87 2.00 -14.48
N VAL A 30 -15.61 0.93 -15.24
CA VAL A 30 -14.84 -0.24 -14.80
C VAL A 30 -13.41 0.16 -14.40
N PHE A 31 -12.83 1.17 -15.05
CA PHE A 31 -11.50 1.67 -14.71
C PHE A 31 -11.47 2.49 -13.41
N ALA A 32 -12.58 3.11 -13.02
CA ALA A 32 -12.70 3.75 -11.72
C ALA A 32 -12.55 2.75 -10.56
N VAL A 33 -12.91 1.47 -10.77
CA VAL A 33 -12.71 0.40 -9.78
C VAL A 33 -11.23 0.19 -9.46
N PHE A 34 -10.34 0.29 -10.47
CA PHE A 34 -8.89 0.19 -10.25
C PHE A 34 -8.36 1.35 -9.39
N ILE A 35 -8.88 2.55 -9.61
CA ILE A 35 -8.53 3.73 -8.81
C ILE A 35 -8.98 3.51 -7.36
N VAL A 36 -10.25 3.15 -7.17
CA VAL A 36 -10.86 2.91 -5.85
C VAL A 36 -10.10 1.82 -5.10
N LEU A 37 -9.82 0.69 -5.75
CA LEU A 37 -9.10 -0.43 -5.16
C LEU A 37 -7.66 -0.04 -4.80
N GLY A 38 -6.98 0.72 -5.66
CA GLY A 38 -5.64 1.25 -5.40
C GLY A 38 -5.60 2.19 -4.19
N VAL A 39 -6.56 3.12 -4.09
CA VAL A 39 -6.68 4.05 -2.96
C VAL A 39 -7.02 3.32 -1.67
N LEU A 40 -7.98 2.39 -1.70
CA LEU A 40 -8.34 1.57 -0.54
C LEU A 40 -7.15 0.76 -0.03
N THR A 41 -6.40 0.13 -0.94
CA THR A 41 -5.24 -0.70 -0.59
C THR A 41 -4.12 0.15 0.01
N GLY A 42 -3.76 1.25 -0.66
CA GLY A 42 -2.73 2.16 -0.17
C GLY A 42 -3.10 2.79 1.18
N GLY A 43 -4.37 3.20 1.35
CA GLY A 43 -4.89 3.77 2.58
C GLY A 43 -4.92 2.77 3.74
N ALA A 44 -5.39 1.55 3.49
CA ALA A 44 -5.39 0.47 4.49
C ALA A 44 -3.96 0.11 4.92
N ALA A 45 -3.02 0.05 3.98
CA ALA A 45 -1.61 -0.17 4.30
C ALA A 45 -1.05 0.96 5.15
N LEU A 46 -1.35 2.23 4.82
CA LEU A 46 -0.91 3.39 5.61
C LEU A 46 -1.42 3.33 7.05
N LEU A 47 -2.70 2.99 7.23
CA LEU A 47 -3.33 2.80 8.54
C LEU A 47 -2.66 1.66 9.32
N ALA A 48 -2.44 0.51 8.67
CA ALA A 48 -1.80 -0.64 9.28
C ALA A 48 -0.39 -0.30 9.79
N PHE A 49 0.44 0.38 8.97
CA PHE A 49 1.79 0.80 9.36
C PHE A 49 1.80 1.73 10.58
N ARG A 50 0.79 2.60 10.73
CA ARG A 50 0.61 3.48 11.90
C ARG A 50 0.32 2.70 13.18
N SER A 51 -0.34 1.55 13.07
CA SER A 51 -0.86 0.77 14.20
C SER A 51 0.04 -0.37 14.67
N ILE A 52 1.13 -0.70 13.97
CA ILE A 52 2.07 -1.74 14.42
C ILE A 52 2.85 -1.19 15.63
N PRO A 53 2.62 -1.69 16.86
CA PRO A 53 3.47 -1.35 18.01
C PRO A 53 4.86 -1.95 17.75
N PRO A 54 5.95 -1.33 18.24
CA PRO A 54 7.26 -1.97 18.21
C PRO A 54 7.17 -3.32 18.92
N VAL A 55 7.29 -4.41 18.17
CA VAL A 55 7.39 -5.75 18.75
C VAL A 55 8.59 -5.73 19.68
N GLY A 56 8.33 -6.08 20.95
CA GLY A 56 9.28 -5.93 22.05
C GLY A 56 10.67 -6.43 21.70
N ARG A 57 11.67 -5.57 21.88
CA ARG A 57 13.06 -6.01 21.95
C ARG A 57 13.17 -7.03 23.08
N PRO A 58 13.86 -8.16 22.91
CA PRO A 58 14.22 -9.00 24.04
C PRO A 58 15.04 -8.15 25.00
N THR A 59 14.58 -7.99 26.24
CA THR A 59 15.36 -7.34 27.29
C THR A 59 16.57 -8.24 27.58
N PRO A 60 17.80 -7.71 27.65
CA PRO A 60 19.02 -8.49 27.92
C PRO A 60 19.05 -9.25 29.26
N GLU A 61 18.05 -9.09 30.12
CA GLU A 61 17.97 -9.69 31.46
C GLU A 61 17.71 -11.21 31.46
N ASP A 62 17.38 -11.83 30.33
CA ASP A 62 17.12 -13.28 30.25
C ASP A 62 18.40 -14.12 30.04
N ARG A 63 19.56 -13.60 30.47
CA ARG A 63 20.88 -14.21 30.24
C ARG A 63 21.78 -14.32 31.48
N THR A 64 21.25 -14.10 32.67
CA THR A 64 21.98 -14.30 33.95
C THR A 64 21.63 -15.61 34.60
#